data_AF-A0A550C3M9-F1
#
_entry.id   AF-A0A550C3M9-F1
#
_cell.length_a   1.000
_cell.length_b   1.000
_cell.length_c   1.000
_cell.angle_alpha   90.00
_cell.angle_beta   90.00
_cell.angle_gamma   90.00
#
_symmetry.space_group_name_H-M   'P 1'
#
loop_
_entity.id
_entity.type
_entity.pdbx_description
1 polymer ?
#
loop_
_entity_poly.entity_id
_entity_poly.type
_entity_poly.pdbx_seq_one_letter_code
_entity_poly.pdbx_strand_id
1 'polypeptide(L)'
;MVSPLSATQSEAQLEAIFSELRKLHAARETDVHRVRTSTKSVLAKLDNLFRRGRPFSGFDKGPPSRAHREPLLSPDSPLLLAASRSLQQFGSLCMNLHDLRSDPLPVKTRDYLLSLVPVILDWIALLHPMNGNLQADAKTQDHSTACYTITATLQGVYLPRLYSTDVHIDYSKTPNALSDPKPVCVSLIVKLLFGMACRGLPSQSSMPRIPPREPFGHVGRDHDENAASDIFQFGVGLTLYCGLVPDICPRDAIRELVKTMGDNAKKGHWTATRMMVIWRVTADHRAIEWSIDDGIFDVYVYGLRNRPPTPDYVDAVDLVGPAIRNAFVYWRVFHAFERRHGAAMGDLRRLADQLLSWAHFTVNKALIFANINALDPQRQHNIRIYVDLRSPRIEHEVETFTVREPTQPVQRAFISATWYERDVTRDEVVVWLFDLDP
;
A
#
# COMPACT_ATOMS: atom_id res chain seq x y z
N MET A 1 46.61 -20.67 -20.20
CA MET A 1 45.84 -20.22 -19.03
C MET A 1 45.50 -18.75 -19.23
N VAL A 2 44.23 -18.36 -19.06
CA VAL A 2 43.82 -16.95 -19.22
C VAL A 2 43.94 -16.27 -17.86
N SER A 3 44.63 -15.13 -17.79
CA SER A 3 44.84 -14.42 -16.51
C SER A 3 43.51 -13.92 -15.91
N PRO A 4 43.34 -14.04 -14.57
CA PRO A 4 42.18 -13.50 -13.88
C PRO A 4 42.17 -11.97 -13.97
N LEU A 5 40.97 -11.39 -14.03
CA LEU A 5 40.76 -9.94 -14.00
C LEU A 5 40.82 -9.45 -12.56
N SER A 6 41.36 -8.24 -12.36
CA SER A 6 41.23 -7.56 -11.07
C SER A 6 39.77 -7.14 -10.81
N ALA A 7 39.42 -6.84 -9.57
CA ALA A 7 38.09 -6.33 -9.20
C ALA A 7 37.76 -5.04 -9.99
N THR A 8 38.69 -4.09 -10.01
CA THR A 8 38.53 -2.82 -10.75
C THR A 8 38.34 -3.03 -12.25
N GLN A 9 39.07 -3.98 -12.85
CA GLN A 9 38.89 -4.33 -14.27
C GLN A 9 37.51 -4.99 -14.52
N SER A 10 37.06 -5.83 -13.59
CA SER A 10 35.77 -6.50 -13.68
C SER A 10 34.62 -5.50 -13.59
N GLU A 11 34.71 -4.54 -12.67
CA GLU A 11 33.73 -3.46 -12.51
C GLU A 11 33.67 -2.57 -13.76
N ALA A 12 34.82 -2.15 -14.29
CA ALA A 12 34.86 -1.34 -15.51
C ALA A 12 34.25 -2.08 -16.72
N GLN A 13 34.48 -3.40 -16.83
CA GLN A 13 33.85 -4.21 -17.88
C GLN A 13 32.34 -4.35 -17.67
N LEU A 14 31.86 -4.48 -16.43
CA LEU A 14 30.43 -4.52 -16.14
C LEU A 14 29.75 -3.19 -16.52
N GLU A 15 30.37 -2.05 -16.21
CA GLU A 15 29.85 -0.74 -16.61
C GLU A 15 29.79 -0.55 -18.13
N ALA A 16 30.79 -1.05 -18.86
CA ALA A 16 30.76 -1.08 -20.31
C ALA A 16 29.59 -1.92 -20.84
N ILE A 17 29.33 -3.09 -20.22
CA ILE A 17 28.18 -3.94 -20.53
C ILE A 17 26.85 -3.20 -20.25
N PHE A 18 26.73 -2.46 -19.15
CA PHE A 18 25.54 -1.65 -18.87
C PHE A 18 25.31 -0.56 -19.92
N SER A 19 26.38 0.08 -20.40
CA SER A 19 26.28 1.06 -21.49
C SER A 19 25.74 0.41 -22.77
N GLU A 20 26.20 -0.80 -23.10
CA GLU A 20 25.71 -1.56 -24.26
C GLU A 20 24.25 -1.98 -24.10
N LEU A 21 23.86 -2.51 -22.92
CA LEU A 21 22.48 -2.89 -22.62
C LEU A 21 21.53 -1.70 -22.78
N ARG A 22 21.88 -0.53 -22.24
CA ARG A 22 21.08 0.70 -22.41
C ARG A 22 20.89 1.10 -23.87
N LYS A 23 21.95 0.99 -24.69
CA LYS A 23 21.85 1.25 -26.14
C LYS A 23 20.92 0.24 -26.84
N LEU A 24 20.93 -1.02 -26.40
CA LEU A 24 20.03 -2.04 -26.95
C LEU A 24 18.57 -1.79 -26.59
N HIS A 25 18.28 -1.34 -25.36
CA HIS A 25 16.93 -0.95 -24.99
C HIS A 25 16.40 0.20 -25.85
N ALA A 26 17.22 1.22 -26.10
CA ALA A 26 16.85 2.35 -26.97
C ALA A 26 16.66 1.94 -28.44
N ALA A 27 17.42 0.93 -28.93
CA ALA A 27 17.32 0.47 -30.32
C ALA A 27 16.20 -0.56 -30.57
N ARG A 28 15.55 -1.05 -29.51
CA ARG A 28 14.59 -2.16 -29.59
C ARG A 28 13.43 -1.93 -30.55
N GLU A 29 12.99 -0.69 -30.67
CA GLU A 29 11.82 -0.33 -31.48
C GLU A 29 12.15 -0.19 -32.98
N THR A 30 13.43 -0.06 -33.34
CA THR A 30 13.84 0.32 -34.69
C THR A 30 14.51 -0.80 -35.50
N ASP A 31 15.19 -1.75 -34.85
CA ASP A 31 15.93 -2.80 -35.57
C ASP A 31 16.06 -4.10 -34.75
N VAL A 32 15.04 -4.97 -34.87
CA VAL A 32 14.95 -6.24 -34.12
C VAL A 32 16.13 -7.18 -34.42
N HIS A 33 16.61 -7.22 -35.67
CA HIS A 33 17.66 -8.15 -36.06
C HIS A 33 19.02 -7.74 -35.47
N ARG A 34 19.36 -6.44 -35.56
CA ARG A 34 20.58 -5.90 -34.93
C ARG A 34 20.55 -6.06 -33.42
N VAL A 35 19.39 -5.88 -32.78
CA VAL A 35 19.21 -6.10 -31.35
C VAL A 35 19.51 -7.55 -30.98
N ARG A 36 19.03 -8.53 -31.76
CA ARG A 36 19.30 -9.96 -31.48
C ARG A 36 20.79 -10.30 -31.56
N THR A 37 21.49 -9.86 -32.61
CA THR A 37 22.93 -10.13 -32.78
C THR A 37 23.76 -9.46 -31.69
N SER A 38 23.44 -8.20 -31.37
CA SER A 38 24.13 -7.46 -30.33
C SER A 38 23.87 -8.04 -28.94
N THR A 39 22.65 -8.55 -28.69
CA THR A 39 22.33 -9.24 -27.44
C THR A 39 23.19 -10.48 -27.24
N LYS A 40 23.38 -11.32 -28.28
CA LYS A 40 24.30 -12.47 -28.22
C LYS A 40 25.73 -12.04 -27.87
N SER A 41 26.21 -10.94 -28.45
CA SER A 41 27.53 -10.38 -28.15
C SER A 41 27.65 -9.93 -26.68
N VAL A 42 26.65 -9.23 -26.15
CA VAL A 42 26.61 -8.81 -24.75
C VAL A 42 26.60 -10.01 -23.81
N LEU A 43 25.78 -11.04 -24.08
CA LEU A 43 25.74 -12.25 -23.27
C LEU A 43 27.08 -13.01 -23.28
N ALA A 44 27.79 -13.04 -24.42
CA ALA A 44 29.13 -13.62 -24.50
C ALA A 44 30.16 -12.83 -23.69
N LYS A 45 30.10 -11.48 -23.70
CA LYS A 45 30.95 -10.63 -22.86
C LYS A 45 30.69 -10.88 -21.38
N LEU A 46 29.42 -11.03 -20.99
CA LEU A 46 29.03 -11.28 -19.62
C LEU A 46 29.50 -12.66 -19.12
N ASP A 47 29.33 -13.72 -19.92
CA ASP A 47 29.86 -15.05 -19.60
C ASP A 47 31.40 -15.03 -19.45
N ASN A 48 32.11 -14.33 -20.33
CA ASN A 48 33.56 -14.17 -20.21
C ASN A 48 33.96 -13.38 -18.95
N LEU A 49 33.22 -12.32 -18.61
CA LEU A 49 33.43 -11.52 -17.40
C LEU A 49 33.25 -12.40 -16.15
N PHE A 50 32.18 -13.18 -16.05
CA PHE A 50 31.90 -14.04 -14.90
C PHE A 50 32.88 -15.20 -14.74
N ARG A 51 33.48 -15.69 -15.84
CA ARG A 51 34.51 -16.73 -15.77
C ARG A 51 35.86 -16.22 -15.26
N ARG A 52 36.17 -14.96 -15.54
CA ARG A 52 37.53 -14.41 -15.34
C ARG A 52 37.62 -13.39 -14.22
N GLY A 53 36.48 -12.81 -13.84
CA GLY A 53 36.40 -11.68 -12.94
C GLY A 53 35.42 -11.91 -11.81
N ARG A 54 35.36 -10.91 -10.94
CA ARG A 54 34.42 -10.84 -9.82
C ARG A 54 33.81 -9.44 -9.83
N PRO A 55 32.84 -9.18 -10.73
CA PRO A 55 32.30 -7.83 -10.88
C PRO A 55 31.48 -7.38 -9.65
N PHE A 56 31.10 -8.30 -8.78
CA PHE A 56 30.40 -8.03 -7.52
C PHE A 56 31.33 -8.23 -6.31
N SER A 57 32.53 -7.64 -6.37
CA SER A 57 33.57 -7.81 -5.35
C SER A 57 33.13 -7.37 -3.95
N GLY A 58 32.13 -6.49 -3.84
CA GLY A 58 31.52 -6.10 -2.56
C GLY A 58 30.89 -7.26 -1.78
N PHE A 59 30.65 -8.41 -2.41
CA PHE A 59 30.13 -9.61 -1.75
C PHE A 59 31.21 -10.56 -1.25
N ASP A 60 32.47 -10.41 -1.64
CA ASP A 60 33.53 -11.40 -1.38
C ASP A 60 33.74 -11.71 0.11
N LYS A 61 33.43 -10.76 1.00
CA LYS A 61 33.55 -10.92 2.46
C LYS A 61 32.25 -11.26 3.17
N GLY A 62 31.11 -11.21 2.47
CA GLY A 62 29.79 -11.26 3.08
C GLY A 62 29.51 -10.09 4.04
N PRO A 63 28.28 -10.00 4.57
CA PRO A 63 27.95 -9.01 5.59
C PRO A 63 28.67 -9.32 6.91
N PRO A 64 29.12 -8.30 7.66
CA PRO A 64 29.70 -8.50 8.98
C PRO A 64 28.67 -9.12 9.93
N SER A 65 29.13 -10.04 10.79
CA SER A 65 28.34 -10.51 11.93
C SER A 65 28.20 -9.38 12.95
N ARG A 66 27.02 -9.28 13.58
CA ARG A 66 26.63 -8.17 14.45
C ARG A 66 26.15 -8.70 15.79
N ALA A 67 26.77 -8.28 16.89
CA ALA A 67 26.24 -8.52 18.22
C ALA A 67 25.10 -7.55 18.57
N HIS A 68 24.18 -8.01 19.41
CA HIS A 68 23.12 -7.17 19.96
C HIS A 68 23.75 -6.04 20.78
N ARG A 69 23.50 -4.77 20.39
CA ARG A 69 24.03 -3.51 20.96
C ARG A 69 25.31 -2.92 20.35
N GLU A 70 25.86 -3.49 19.29
CA GLU A 70 26.93 -2.79 18.58
C GLU A 70 26.44 -1.44 17.98
N PRO A 71 27.33 -0.43 17.84
CA PRO A 71 26.98 0.83 17.20
C PRO A 71 26.41 0.60 15.79
N LEU A 72 25.38 1.37 15.43
CA LEU A 72 24.79 1.32 14.10
C LEU A 72 25.85 1.62 13.02
N LEU A 73 25.79 0.92 11.89
CA LEU A 73 26.71 1.12 10.77
C LEU A 73 26.36 2.41 10.03
N SER A 74 27.38 3.22 9.75
CA SER A 74 27.22 4.40 8.91
C SER A 74 27.05 4.00 7.44
N PRO A 75 26.04 4.55 6.72
CA PRO A 75 25.84 4.27 5.30
C PRO A 75 27.05 4.68 4.43
N ASP A 76 27.84 5.67 4.88
CA ASP A 76 29.05 6.13 4.21
C ASP A 76 30.28 5.24 4.46
N SER A 77 30.14 4.18 5.27
CA SER A 77 31.27 3.29 5.50
C SER A 77 31.70 2.61 4.18
N PRO A 78 33.01 2.49 3.91
CA PRO A 78 33.50 1.91 2.65
C PRO A 78 32.95 0.50 2.37
N LEU A 79 32.72 -0.27 3.44
CA LEU A 79 32.12 -1.59 3.37
C LEU A 79 30.69 -1.55 2.82
N LEU A 80 29.83 -0.71 3.41
CA LEU A 80 28.43 -0.58 2.97
C LEU A 80 28.31 0.06 1.60
N LEU A 81 29.17 1.02 1.26
CA LEU A 81 29.21 1.61 -0.08
C LEU A 81 29.57 0.56 -1.15
N ALA A 82 30.57 -0.29 -0.89
CA ALA A 82 30.96 -1.35 -1.82
C ALA A 82 29.87 -2.43 -1.98
N ALA A 83 29.26 -2.84 -0.88
CA ALA A 83 28.15 -3.79 -0.89
C ALA A 83 26.93 -3.21 -1.61
N SER A 84 26.52 -1.98 -1.28
CA SER A 84 25.37 -1.31 -1.89
C SER A 84 25.54 -1.11 -3.39
N ARG A 85 26.75 -0.73 -3.84
CA ARG A 85 27.07 -0.67 -5.28
C ARG A 85 26.90 -2.03 -5.96
N SER A 86 27.44 -3.09 -5.35
CA SER A 86 27.35 -4.45 -5.91
C SER A 86 25.90 -4.94 -5.97
N LEU A 87 25.08 -4.64 -4.95
CA LEU A 87 23.64 -4.92 -4.90
C LEU A 87 22.88 -4.19 -6.02
N GLN A 88 23.09 -2.88 -6.16
CA GLN A 88 22.46 -2.06 -7.21
C GLN A 88 22.85 -2.53 -8.61
N GLN A 89 24.13 -2.86 -8.83
CA GLN A 89 24.61 -3.39 -10.10
C GLN A 89 24.00 -4.77 -10.38
N PHE A 90 23.91 -5.65 -9.37
CA PHE A 90 23.26 -6.96 -9.53
C PHE A 90 21.80 -6.82 -9.94
N GLY A 91 21.03 -6.01 -9.19
CA GLY A 91 19.62 -5.76 -9.47
C GLY A 91 19.41 -5.19 -10.87
N SER A 92 20.18 -4.14 -11.20
CA SER A 92 20.17 -3.50 -12.53
C SER A 92 20.48 -4.50 -13.64
N LEU A 93 21.50 -5.34 -13.47
CA LEU A 93 21.87 -6.34 -14.48
C LEU A 93 20.73 -7.34 -14.71
N CYS A 94 20.15 -7.88 -13.65
CA CYS A 94 19.05 -8.83 -13.75
C CYS A 94 17.84 -8.23 -14.46
N MET A 95 17.48 -6.98 -14.15
CA MET A 95 16.38 -6.27 -14.82
C MET A 95 16.67 -6.05 -16.31
N ASN A 96 17.84 -5.52 -16.66
CA ASN A 96 18.20 -5.31 -18.08
C ASN A 96 18.20 -6.64 -18.86
N LEU A 97 18.75 -7.71 -18.27
CA LEU A 97 18.76 -9.03 -18.89
C LEU A 97 17.34 -9.60 -19.10
N HIS A 98 16.44 -9.39 -18.14
CA HIS A 98 15.05 -9.79 -18.28
C HIS A 98 14.33 -9.03 -19.40
N ASP A 99 14.54 -7.72 -19.48
CA ASP A 99 13.89 -6.86 -20.45
C ASP A 99 14.29 -7.16 -21.90
N LEU A 100 15.48 -7.72 -22.11
CA LEU A 100 15.93 -8.16 -23.43
C LEU A 100 15.06 -9.29 -24.03
N ARG A 101 14.14 -9.92 -23.25
CA ARG A 101 13.20 -10.98 -23.66
C ARG A 101 13.81 -12.03 -24.60
N SER A 102 15.09 -12.32 -24.41
CA SER A 102 15.88 -13.13 -25.32
C SER A 102 15.71 -14.61 -25.04
N ASP A 103 16.25 -15.44 -25.92
CA ASP A 103 16.59 -16.84 -25.67
C ASP A 103 17.13 -17.01 -24.21
N PRO A 104 16.88 -18.16 -23.55
CA PRO A 104 17.28 -18.38 -22.17
C PRO A 104 18.76 -18.02 -21.95
N LEU A 105 19.06 -17.43 -20.78
CA LEU A 105 20.43 -17.02 -20.46
C LEU A 105 21.39 -18.21 -20.60
N PRO A 106 22.66 -17.98 -21.02
CA PRO A 106 23.68 -19.01 -20.97
C PRO A 106 23.72 -19.63 -19.57
N VAL A 107 23.71 -20.97 -19.49
CA VAL A 107 23.62 -21.75 -18.24
C VAL A 107 24.60 -21.23 -17.19
N LYS A 108 25.86 -20.98 -17.57
CA LYS A 108 26.88 -20.45 -16.65
C LYS A 108 26.60 -19.05 -16.12
N THR A 109 26.06 -18.16 -16.97
CA THR A 109 25.66 -16.81 -16.56
C THR A 109 24.56 -16.89 -15.52
N ARG A 110 23.54 -17.71 -15.78
CA ARG A 110 22.44 -17.94 -14.85
C ARG A 110 22.93 -18.57 -13.55
N ASP A 111 23.72 -19.64 -13.62
CA ASP A 111 24.20 -20.35 -12.44
C ASP A 111 25.11 -19.45 -11.58
N TYR A 112 25.92 -18.59 -12.20
CA TYR A 112 26.69 -17.57 -11.49
C TYR A 112 25.77 -16.58 -10.75
N LEU A 113 24.79 -15.98 -11.43
CA LEU A 113 23.84 -15.05 -10.78
C LEU A 113 23.06 -15.72 -9.65
N LEU A 114 22.62 -16.96 -9.85
CA LEU A 114 21.91 -17.73 -8.84
C LEU A 114 22.79 -18.05 -7.63
N SER A 115 24.10 -18.28 -7.84
CA SER A 115 25.06 -18.53 -6.76
C SER A 115 25.26 -17.31 -5.84
N LEU A 116 24.96 -16.09 -6.31
CA LEU A 116 25.07 -14.86 -5.52
C LEU A 116 23.84 -14.61 -4.63
N VAL A 117 22.69 -15.24 -4.93
CA VAL A 117 21.44 -14.97 -4.22
C VAL A 117 21.57 -15.14 -2.70
N PRO A 118 22.20 -16.20 -2.14
CA PRO A 118 22.34 -16.35 -0.69
C PRO A 118 23.03 -15.15 -0.02
N VAL A 119 24.22 -14.76 -0.51
CA VAL A 119 24.98 -13.63 0.07
C VAL A 119 24.26 -12.29 -0.12
N ILE A 120 23.52 -12.14 -1.22
CA ILE A 120 22.68 -10.96 -1.46
C ILE A 120 21.57 -10.87 -0.40
N LEU A 121 20.90 -11.98 -0.09
CA LEU A 121 19.84 -12.00 0.93
C LEU A 121 20.41 -11.70 2.32
N ASP A 122 21.61 -12.18 2.64
CA ASP A 122 22.29 -11.85 3.89
C ASP A 122 22.61 -10.35 3.98
N TRP A 123 23.09 -9.74 2.89
CA TRP A 123 23.34 -8.30 2.82
C TRP A 123 22.05 -7.49 2.94
N ILE A 124 20.97 -7.91 2.30
CA ILE A 124 19.66 -7.25 2.43
C ILE A 124 19.17 -7.34 3.87
N ALA A 125 19.34 -8.48 4.54
CA ALA A 125 19.02 -8.60 5.96
C ALA A 125 19.85 -7.62 6.81
N LEU A 126 21.15 -7.43 6.53
CA LEU A 126 21.94 -6.42 7.25
C LEU A 126 21.44 -5.00 6.97
N LEU A 127 21.22 -4.67 5.69
CA LEU A 127 20.88 -3.33 5.23
C LEU A 127 19.43 -2.92 5.50
N HIS A 128 18.54 -3.85 5.82
CA HIS A 128 17.15 -3.54 6.09
C HIS A 128 17.04 -2.60 7.30
N PRO A 129 16.52 -1.36 7.15
CA PRO A 129 16.58 -0.33 8.21
C PRO A 129 16.01 -0.80 9.55
N MET A 130 14.95 -1.61 9.48
CA MET A 130 14.29 -2.16 10.66
C MET A 130 15.06 -3.16 11.49
N ASN A 131 16.07 -3.80 10.91
CA ASN A 131 16.90 -4.70 11.69
C ASN A 131 17.80 -3.92 12.65
N GLY A 132 17.73 -2.57 12.61
CA GLY A 132 18.41 -1.71 13.57
C GLY A 132 19.92 -1.83 13.46
N ASN A 133 20.41 -2.05 12.25
CA ASN A 133 21.84 -2.16 11.95
C ASN A 133 22.40 -0.90 11.29
N LEU A 134 21.56 -0.03 10.74
CA LEU A 134 21.96 1.14 9.97
C LEU A 134 21.62 2.45 10.67
N GLN A 135 22.55 3.40 10.60
CA GLN A 135 22.26 4.81 10.85
C GLN A 135 21.45 5.39 9.69
N ALA A 136 20.65 6.41 9.96
CA ALA A 136 20.06 7.23 8.90
C ALA A 136 21.17 7.96 8.14
N ASP A 137 20.93 8.24 6.86
CA ASP A 137 21.86 9.04 6.05
C ASP A 137 22.00 10.45 6.63
N ALA A 138 23.23 10.93 6.75
CA ALA A 138 23.50 12.21 7.42
C ALA A 138 22.91 13.41 6.66
N LYS A 139 22.72 13.30 5.34
CA LYS A 139 22.20 14.38 4.48
C LYS A 139 20.69 14.35 4.41
N THR A 140 20.09 13.19 4.17
CA THR A 140 18.62 13.07 4.02
C THR A 140 17.90 12.86 5.35
N GLN A 141 18.63 12.44 6.40
CA GLN A 141 18.10 12.07 7.71
C GLN A 141 17.08 10.91 7.63
N ASP A 142 17.20 10.06 6.60
CA ASP A 142 16.28 8.97 6.29
C ASP A 142 17.05 7.69 5.87
N HIS A 143 16.32 6.63 5.51
CA HIS A 143 16.91 5.38 4.99
C HIS A 143 16.64 5.13 3.49
N SER A 144 16.27 6.18 2.75
CA SER A 144 15.79 6.09 1.35
C SER A 144 16.78 5.37 0.43
N THR A 145 18.09 5.69 0.52
CA THR A 145 19.15 5.07 -0.29
C THR A 145 19.27 3.56 -0.05
N ALA A 146 19.18 3.12 1.20
CA ALA A 146 19.22 1.70 1.55
C ALA A 146 17.98 0.98 1.03
N CYS A 147 16.80 1.59 1.21
CA CYS A 147 15.53 1.09 0.70
C CYS A 147 15.54 0.94 -0.83
N TYR A 148 15.98 1.96 -1.56
CA TYR A 148 16.12 1.91 -3.01
C TYR A 148 17.04 0.77 -3.47
N THR A 149 18.18 0.61 -2.79
CA THR A 149 19.13 -0.47 -3.05
C THR A 149 18.51 -1.84 -2.84
N ILE A 150 17.80 -2.03 -1.73
CA ILE A 150 17.09 -3.29 -1.42
C ILE A 150 16.05 -3.58 -2.50
N THR A 151 15.18 -2.61 -2.84
CA THR A 151 14.13 -2.76 -3.84
C THR A 151 14.70 -3.15 -5.20
N ALA A 152 15.68 -2.39 -5.71
CA ALA A 152 16.29 -2.66 -7.01
C ALA A 152 16.95 -4.05 -7.06
N THR A 153 17.58 -4.47 -5.96
CA THR A 153 18.24 -5.77 -5.88
C THR A 153 17.23 -6.90 -5.87
N LEU A 154 16.19 -6.79 -5.05
CA LEU A 154 15.15 -7.80 -4.96
C LEU A 154 14.38 -7.90 -6.27
N GLN A 155 14.11 -6.78 -6.95
CA GLN A 155 13.56 -6.81 -8.31
C GLN A 155 14.37 -7.73 -9.21
N GLY A 156 15.71 -7.70 -9.14
CA GLY A 156 16.57 -8.64 -9.87
C GLY A 156 16.44 -10.09 -9.42
N VAL A 157 16.48 -10.35 -8.10
CA VAL A 157 16.39 -11.71 -7.52
C VAL A 157 15.10 -12.42 -7.90
N TYR A 158 14.00 -11.68 -8.09
CA TYR A 158 12.67 -12.26 -8.28
C TYR A 158 12.22 -12.38 -9.73
N LEU A 159 13.09 -12.19 -10.73
CA LEU A 159 12.72 -12.34 -12.14
C LEU A 159 12.70 -13.82 -12.52
N PRO A 160 11.54 -14.51 -12.55
CA PRO A 160 11.48 -15.98 -12.62
C PRO A 160 12.03 -16.51 -13.94
N ARG A 161 11.80 -15.74 -15.02
CA ARG A 161 12.31 -16.04 -16.37
C ARG A 161 13.83 -15.98 -16.46
N LEU A 162 14.50 -15.27 -15.56
CA LEU A 162 15.96 -15.18 -15.55
C LEU A 162 16.58 -16.52 -15.09
N TYR A 163 15.90 -17.22 -14.19
CA TYR A 163 16.41 -18.42 -13.53
C TYR A 163 15.78 -19.72 -14.03
N SER A 164 14.64 -19.65 -14.73
CA SER A 164 13.98 -20.84 -15.31
C SER A 164 14.73 -21.38 -16.53
N THR A 165 14.88 -22.70 -16.63
CA THR A 165 15.23 -23.40 -17.88
C THR A 165 14.07 -23.43 -18.87
N ASP A 166 12.84 -23.32 -18.37
CA ASP A 166 11.63 -23.54 -19.16
C ASP A 166 11.15 -22.23 -19.78
N VAL A 167 11.28 -22.17 -21.11
CA VAL A 167 10.83 -21.06 -21.96
C VAL A 167 9.29 -20.91 -21.97
N HIS A 168 8.57 -21.91 -21.45
CA HIS A 168 7.11 -21.92 -21.34
C HIS A 168 6.65 -22.20 -19.90
N ILE A 169 6.83 -21.23 -19.00
CA ILE A 169 5.99 -21.18 -17.79
C ILE A 169 4.63 -20.61 -18.24
N ASP A 170 3.70 -21.51 -18.55
CA ASP A 170 2.27 -21.17 -18.61
C ASP A 170 1.79 -20.95 -17.18
N TYR A 171 1.81 -19.70 -16.71
CA TYR A 171 1.38 -19.30 -15.37
C TYR A 171 -0.08 -19.69 -15.06
N SER A 172 -0.87 -20.07 -16.06
CA SER A 172 -2.22 -20.59 -15.85
C SER A 172 -2.28 -22.09 -15.54
N LYS A 173 -1.17 -22.84 -15.70
CA LYS A 173 -1.18 -24.33 -15.65
C LYS A 173 -0.16 -24.98 -14.72
N THR A 174 0.76 -24.25 -14.10
CA THR A 174 1.79 -24.86 -13.21
C THR A 174 1.79 -24.27 -11.79
N PRO A 175 0.99 -24.84 -10.86
CA PRO A 175 1.06 -24.49 -9.44
C PRO A 175 2.34 -24.95 -8.74
N ASN A 176 3.09 -25.91 -9.30
CA ASN A 176 4.06 -26.72 -8.53
C ASN A 176 5.52 -26.73 -9.06
N ALA A 177 5.87 -25.93 -10.07
CA ALA A 177 7.17 -26.09 -10.77
C ALA A 177 8.31 -25.19 -10.26
N LEU A 178 8.03 -24.20 -9.40
CA LEU A 178 9.08 -23.58 -8.60
C LEU A 178 9.30 -24.50 -7.39
N SER A 179 10.26 -25.41 -7.51
CA SER A 179 10.76 -26.22 -6.40
C SER A 179 11.16 -25.29 -5.26
N ASP A 180 10.27 -25.18 -4.27
CA ASP A 180 10.45 -24.61 -2.95
C ASP A 180 11.19 -23.25 -2.94
N PRO A 181 10.50 -22.11 -3.15
CA PRO A 181 11.11 -20.82 -2.88
C PRO A 181 11.60 -20.85 -1.44
N LYS A 182 12.93 -20.84 -1.27
CA LYS A 182 13.58 -21.06 0.02
C LYS A 182 12.82 -20.28 1.11
N PRO A 183 12.52 -20.87 2.29
CA PRO A 183 11.81 -20.22 3.39
C PRO A 183 12.36 -18.83 3.76
N VAL A 184 13.62 -18.58 3.44
CA VAL A 184 14.31 -17.29 3.56
C VAL A 184 13.67 -16.20 2.69
N CYS A 185 13.30 -16.48 1.44
CA CYS A 185 12.65 -15.51 0.54
C CYS A 185 11.26 -15.13 1.05
N VAL A 186 10.44 -16.11 1.45
CA VAL A 186 9.12 -15.86 2.02
C VAL A 186 9.23 -15.13 3.35
N SER A 187 10.16 -15.52 4.25
CA SER A 187 10.41 -14.80 5.50
C SER A 187 10.90 -13.36 5.26
N LEU A 188 11.71 -13.14 4.24
CA LEU A 188 12.18 -11.80 3.88
C LEU A 188 11.06 -10.95 3.26
N ILE A 189 10.25 -11.52 2.36
CA ILE A 189 9.04 -10.89 1.78
C ILE A 189 8.10 -10.45 2.89
N VAL A 190 7.84 -11.34 3.84
CA VAL A 190 7.07 -11.07 5.03
C VAL A 190 7.74 -9.95 5.85
N LYS A 191 9.04 -10.03 6.15
CA LYS A 191 9.73 -8.96 6.89
C LYS A 191 9.72 -7.61 6.16
N LEU A 192 9.80 -7.59 4.84
CA LEU A 192 9.76 -6.40 3.98
C LEU A 192 8.34 -5.81 3.89
N LEU A 193 7.34 -6.64 3.60
CA LEU A 193 5.92 -6.29 3.52
C LEU A 193 5.43 -5.69 4.83
N PHE A 194 5.77 -6.35 5.93
CA PHE A 194 5.17 -6.04 7.20
C PHE A 194 6.02 -5.10 8.00
N GLY A 195 7.33 -5.32 8.03
CA GLY A 195 8.15 -4.58 8.93
C GLY A 195 8.05 -3.05 8.73
N MET A 196 8.15 -2.54 7.50
CA MET A 196 8.18 -1.09 7.31
C MET A 196 6.82 -0.41 7.50
N ALA A 197 5.73 -1.17 7.35
CA ALA A 197 4.42 -0.71 7.78
C ALA A 197 4.28 -0.67 9.32
N CYS A 198 5.22 -1.27 10.07
CA CYS A 198 5.10 -1.54 11.49
C CYS A 198 5.96 -0.65 12.41
N ARG A 199 6.89 0.14 11.87
CA ARG A 199 7.67 1.10 12.66
C ARG A 199 7.79 2.42 11.91
N GLY A 200 6.78 3.28 12.07
CA GLY A 200 7.06 4.71 12.03
C GLY A 200 8.17 4.99 13.04
N LEU A 201 9.23 5.66 12.60
CA LEU A 201 10.38 6.05 13.41
C LEU A 201 9.94 6.69 14.75
N PRO A 202 10.72 6.51 15.84
CA PRO A 202 10.25 6.73 17.20
C PRO A 202 9.71 8.15 17.43
N SER A 203 8.52 8.25 18.02
CA SER A 203 8.14 9.47 18.74
C SER A 203 9.00 9.56 19.99
N GLN A 204 9.70 10.68 20.17
CA GLN A 204 10.57 10.97 21.32
C GLN A 204 9.76 11.18 22.62
N SER A 205 9.00 10.20 23.09
CA SER A 205 8.12 10.38 24.27
C SER A 205 8.55 9.61 25.52
N SER A 206 9.71 8.94 25.55
CA SER A 206 10.22 8.33 26.80
C SER A 206 11.75 8.21 26.86
N MET A 207 12.41 9.34 27.11
CA MET A 207 13.78 9.38 27.67
C MET A 207 13.87 10.49 28.72
N PRO A 208 14.72 10.36 29.76
CA PRO A 208 14.83 11.34 30.83
C PRO A 208 15.32 12.69 30.31
N ARG A 209 14.74 13.78 30.85
CA ARG A 209 14.97 15.17 30.47
C ARG A 209 16.47 15.53 30.35
N ILE A 210 16.92 15.77 29.12
CA ILE A 210 18.10 16.60 28.80
C ILE A 210 17.53 17.94 28.27
N PRO A 211 18.10 19.11 28.64
CA PRO A 211 17.53 20.41 28.31
C PRO A 211 17.55 20.70 26.80
N PRO A 212 16.68 21.62 26.32
CA PRO A 212 16.35 21.73 24.91
C PRO A 212 17.48 22.39 24.13
N ARG A 213 17.89 21.76 23.02
CA ARG A 213 18.52 22.46 21.90
C ARG A 213 17.46 22.68 20.81
N GLU A 214 17.61 23.82 20.16
CA GLU A 214 16.74 24.50 19.19
C GLU A 214 16.08 23.63 18.11
N PRO A 215 14.95 24.09 17.51
CA PRO A 215 14.14 23.30 16.61
C PRO A 215 14.80 23.19 15.24
N PHE A 216 15.41 22.05 14.94
CA PHE A 216 15.72 21.68 13.56
C PHE A 216 14.45 21.19 12.85
N GLY A 217 14.23 21.76 11.66
CA GLY A 217 12.98 21.66 10.89
C GLY A 217 12.55 20.24 10.51
N HIS A 218 11.23 20.10 10.32
CA HIS A 218 10.49 18.86 10.02
C HIS A 218 10.74 18.23 8.63
N VAL A 219 11.93 18.36 8.04
CA VAL A 219 12.16 18.02 6.62
C VAL A 219 12.44 16.51 6.37
N GLY A 220 12.62 15.67 7.40
CA GLY A 220 12.99 14.25 7.21
C GLY A 220 11.84 13.23 7.19
N ARG A 221 10.58 13.63 7.42
CA ARG A 221 9.50 12.66 7.73
C ARG A 221 8.81 12.07 6.49
N ASP A 222 8.75 12.82 5.38
CA ASP A 222 7.98 12.43 4.19
C ASP A 222 8.75 11.47 3.27
N HIS A 223 10.08 11.46 3.32
CA HIS A 223 10.91 10.63 2.43
C HIS A 223 10.93 9.15 2.83
N ASP A 224 10.88 8.83 4.13
CA ASP A 224 10.75 7.46 4.61
C ASP A 224 9.37 6.86 4.29
N GLU A 225 8.32 7.67 4.20
CA GLU A 225 6.98 7.18 3.82
C GLU A 225 6.94 6.71 2.36
N ASN A 226 7.62 7.42 1.45
CA ASN A 226 7.74 7.02 0.04
C ASN A 226 8.55 5.73 -0.10
N ALA A 227 9.72 5.64 0.56
CA ALA A 227 10.53 4.43 0.54
C ALA A 227 9.79 3.22 1.15
N ALA A 228 9.02 3.45 2.22
CA ALA A 228 8.15 2.44 2.81
C ALA A 228 7.02 2.02 1.86
N SER A 229 6.45 2.97 1.11
CA SER A 229 5.46 2.68 0.08
C SER A 229 6.04 1.84 -1.04
N ASP A 230 7.22 2.18 -1.55
CA ASP A 230 7.86 1.46 -2.65
C ASP A 230 8.23 0.02 -2.26
N ILE A 231 8.78 -0.17 -1.06
CA ILE A 231 9.08 -1.52 -0.55
C ILE A 231 7.80 -2.31 -0.28
N PHE A 232 6.75 -1.66 0.23
CA PHE A 232 5.46 -2.31 0.38
C PHE A 232 4.92 -2.75 -0.98
N GLN A 233 4.81 -1.84 -1.95
CA GLN A 233 4.34 -2.14 -3.31
C GLN A 233 5.19 -3.22 -3.99
N PHE A 234 6.50 -3.18 -3.76
CA PHE A 234 7.40 -4.21 -4.23
C PHE A 234 7.08 -5.57 -3.58
N GLY A 235 6.95 -5.64 -2.26
CA GLY A 235 6.55 -6.84 -1.55
C GLY A 235 5.19 -7.37 -2.00
N VAL A 236 4.23 -6.48 -2.29
CA VAL A 236 2.94 -6.82 -2.88
C VAL A 236 3.15 -7.45 -4.26
N GLY A 237 3.97 -6.83 -5.11
CA GLY A 237 4.32 -7.37 -6.41
C GLY A 237 4.92 -8.78 -6.32
N LEU A 238 5.67 -9.09 -5.25
CA LEU A 238 6.21 -10.42 -5.02
C LEU A 238 5.13 -11.47 -4.77
N THR A 239 4.03 -11.11 -4.10
CA THR A 239 2.91 -12.03 -3.91
C THR A 239 2.16 -12.39 -5.20
N LEU A 240 2.39 -11.65 -6.30
CA LEU A 240 1.81 -12.01 -7.61
C LEU A 240 2.51 -13.20 -8.25
N TYR A 241 3.66 -13.63 -7.73
CA TYR A 241 4.40 -14.78 -8.23
C TYR A 241 4.05 -16.05 -7.45
N CYS A 242 3.75 -17.12 -8.17
CA CYS A 242 3.44 -18.44 -7.58
C CYS A 242 4.59 -18.91 -6.67
N GLY A 243 4.24 -19.36 -5.46
CA GLY A 243 5.17 -19.82 -4.43
C GLY A 243 5.72 -18.72 -3.52
N LEU A 244 5.59 -17.44 -3.87
CA LEU A 244 6.03 -16.32 -3.02
C LEU A 244 4.89 -15.72 -2.18
N VAL A 245 3.69 -16.23 -2.38
CA VAL A 245 2.50 -15.94 -1.59
C VAL A 245 2.75 -16.46 -0.16
N PRO A 246 2.80 -15.60 0.86
CA PRO A 246 2.97 -16.09 2.23
C PRO A 246 1.72 -16.85 2.67
N ASP A 247 1.89 -18.14 2.96
CA ASP A 247 0.79 -18.98 3.48
C ASP A 247 0.24 -18.44 4.80
N ILE A 248 1.11 -17.86 5.63
CA ILE A 248 0.77 -17.33 6.96
C ILE A 248 1.40 -15.95 7.12
N CYS A 249 0.60 -14.96 7.46
CA CYS A 249 1.08 -13.66 7.93
C CYS A 249 1.57 -13.76 9.39
N PRO A 250 2.70 -13.16 9.80
CA PRO A 250 3.03 -13.08 11.21
C PRO A 250 2.02 -12.24 11.98
N ARG A 251 1.72 -12.60 13.23
CA ARG A 251 0.78 -11.87 14.09
C ARG A 251 1.24 -10.43 14.39
N ASP A 252 2.52 -10.25 14.69
CA ASP A 252 3.10 -8.94 15.08
C ASP A 252 3.10 -7.95 13.91
N ALA A 253 3.30 -8.48 12.71
CA ALA A 253 3.17 -7.76 11.45
C ALA A 253 1.78 -7.15 11.27
N ILE A 254 0.73 -7.91 11.58
CA ILE A 254 -0.65 -7.41 11.53
C ILE A 254 -0.88 -6.35 12.60
N ARG A 255 -0.44 -6.61 13.84
CA ARG A 255 -0.61 -5.68 14.97
C ARG A 255 -0.09 -4.29 14.64
N GLU A 256 1.15 -4.25 14.20
CA GLU A 256 1.81 -2.97 13.97
C GLU A 256 1.31 -2.31 12.68
N LEU A 257 0.87 -3.05 11.66
CA LEU A 257 0.18 -2.46 10.50
C LEU A 257 -1.15 -1.80 10.90
N VAL A 258 -1.99 -2.49 11.69
CA VAL A 258 -3.27 -1.93 12.16
C VAL A 258 -3.03 -0.66 12.97
N LYS A 259 -2.03 -0.67 13.84
CA LYS A 259 -1.62 0.49 14.63
C LYS A 259 -1.15 1.66 13.74
N THR A 260 -0.26 1.41 12.78
CA THR A 260 0.21 2.44 11.83
C THR A 260 -0.95 3.01 11.01
N MET A 261 -1.89 2.17 10.58
CA MET A 261 -3.11 2.66 9.92
C MET A 261 -3.94 3.53 10.83
N GLY A 262 -4.08 3.18 12.11
CA GLY A 262 -4.75 4.02 13.09
C GLY A 262 -4.07 5.37 13.29
N ASP A 263 -2.74 5.39 13.36
CA ASP A 263 -1.96 6.62 13.50
C ASP A 263 -2.05 7.48 12.23
N ASN A 264 -1.98 6.87 11.05
CA ASN A 264 -2.14 7.57 9.77
C ASN A 264 -3.57 8.11 9.60
N ALA A 265 -4.58 7.33 9.98
CA ALA A 265 -5.98 7.74 9.92
C ALA A 265 -6.20 9.04 10.70
N LYS A 266 -5.62 9.14 11.91
CA LYS A 266 -5.64 10.35 12.75
C LYS A 266 -4.93 11.56 12.11
N LYS A 267 -3.90 11.32 11.30
CA LYS A 267 -3.14 12.37 10.60
C LYS A 267 -3.76 12.84 9.28
N GLY A 268 -4.85 12.23 8.81
CA GLY A 268 -5.39 12.57 7.49
C GLY A 268 -4.85 11.72 6.33
N HIS A 269 -4.03 10.69 6.60
CA HIS A 269 -3.59 9.72 5.58
C HIS A 269 -4.35 8.40 5.73
N TRP A 270 -4.80 7.79 4.62
CA TRP A 270 -5.54 6.52 4.67
C TRP A 270 -4.87 5.51 3.74
N THR A 271 -4.45 4.37 4.30
CA THR A 271 -3.66 3.36 3.57
C THR A 271 -4.34 1.98 3.56
N ALA A 272 -5.67 1.95 3.55
CA ALA A 272 -6.47 0.71 3.56
C ALA A 272 -6.17 -0.26 2.41
N THR A 273 -5.75 0.25 1.25
CA THR A 273 -5.31 -0.58 0.12
C THR A 273 -4.19 -1.55 0.55
N ARG A 274 -3.33 -1.14 1.49
CA ARG A 274 -2.24 -1.98 2.00
C ARG A 274 -2.76 -3.20 2.79
N MET A 275 -3.76 -2.99 3.65
CA MET A 275 -4.37 -4.08 4.43
C MET A 275 -5.12 -5.07 3.54
N MET A 276 -5.84 -4.55 2.55
CA MET A 276 -6.57 -5.36 1.59
C MET A 276 -5.68 -6.29 0.80
N VAL A 277 -4.49 -5.81 0.42
CA VAL A 277 -3.50 -6.69 -0.21
C VAL A 277 -3.14 -7.82 0.74
N ILE A 278 -2.83 -7.54 1.99
CA ILE A 278 -2.45 -8.58 2.97
C ILE A 278 -3.55 -9.62 3.15
N TRP A 279 -4.80 -9.20 3.29
CA TRP A 279 -5.93 -10.13 3.41
C TRP A 279 -6.17 -10.96 2.14
N ARG A 280 -5.87 -10.41 0.97
CA ARG A 280 -6.00 -11.14 -0.31
C ARG A 280 -4.86 -12.09 -0.58
N VAL A 281 -3.64 -11.69 -0.24
CA VAL A 281 -2.42 -12.43 -0.56
C VAL A 281 -2.09 -13.46 0.50
N THR A 282 -2.65 -13.36 1.70
CA THR A 282 -2.48 -14.41 2.70
C THR A 282 -3.63 -15.39 2.56
N ALA A 283 -3.34 -16.67 2.37
CA ALA A 283 -4.36 -17.73 2.29
C ALA A 283 -5.02 -18.03 3.65
N ASP A 284 -4.84 -17.15 4.64
CA ASP A 284 -5.12 -17.38 6.04
C ASP A 284 -6.09 -16.34 6.60
N HIS A 285 -7.33 -16.78 6.84
CA HIS A 285 -8.37 -15.95 7.45
C HIS A 285 -8.00 -15.44 8.86
N ARG A 286 -7.01 -16.05 9.54
CA ARG A 286 -6.47 -15.53 10.81
C ARG A 286 -5.90 -14.13 10.65
N ALA A 287 -5.46 -13.75 9.45
CA ALA A 287 -4.99 -12.40 9.21
C ALA A 287 -6.09 -11.35 9.47
N ILE A 288 -7.31 -11.64 9.02
CA ILE A 288 -8.48 -10.79 9.25
C ILE A 288 -8.92 -10.85 10.71
N GLU A 289 -8.97 -12.05 11.31
CA GLU A 289 -9.25 -12.25 12.74
C GLU A 289 -8.34 -11.38 13.62
N TRP A 290 -7.03 -11.46 13.41
CA TRP A 290 -6.04 -10.68 14.16
C TRP A 290 -6.15 -9.18 13.89
N SER A 291 -6.46 -8.80 12.64
CA SER A 291 -6.66 -7.40 12.30
C SER A 291 -7.86 -6.80 13.07
N ILE A 292 -8.96 -7.56 13.17
CA ILE A 292 -10.12 -7.18 13.97
C ILE A 292 -9.74 -7.08 15.44
N ASP A 293 -9.04 -8.07 15.98
CA ASP A 293 -8.58 -8.07 17.37
C ASP A 293 -7.68 -6.88 17.70
N ASP A 294 -6.93 -6.33 16.73
CA ASP A 294 -6.11 -5.12 16.91
C ASP A 294 -6.86 -3.82 16.65
N GLY A 295 -8.12 -3.87 16.22
CA GLY A 295 -8.95 -2.69 16.02
C GLY A 295 -8.93 -2.11 14.61
N ILE A 296 -8.67 -2.92 13.57
CA ILE A 296 -8.77 -2.43 12.19
C ILE A 296 -10.15 -1.85 11.88
N PHE A 297 -11.19 -2.41 12.50
CA PHE A 297 -12.55 -1.92 12.34
C PHE A 297 -12.77 -0.56 13.04
N ASP A 298 -12.10 -0.32 14.18
CA ASP A 298 -12.10 0.99 14.83
C ASP A 298 -11.44 2.05 13.93
N VAL A 299 -10.34 1.68 13.28
CA VAL A 299 -9.65 2.53 12.30
C VAL A 299 -10.59 2.83 11.11
N TYR A 300 -11.29 1.81 10.59
CA TYR A 300 -12.29 1.95 9.52
C TYR A 300 -13.43 2.89 9.91
N VAL A 301 -14.04 2.70 11.08
CA VAL A 301 -15.12 3.56 11.59
C VAL A 301 -14.63 4.99 11.85
N TYR A 302 -13.41 5.15 12.37
CA TYR A 302 -12.80 6.47 12.55
C TYR A 302 -12.65 7.21 11.22
N GLY A 303 -12.21 6.51 10.16
CA GLY A 303 -12.15 7.05 8.81
C GLY A 303 -13.51 7.56 8.33
N LEU A 304 -14.57 6.77 8.55
CA LEU A 304 -15.94 7.10 8.11
C LEU A 304 -16.52 8.31 8.83
N ARG A 305 -16.20 8.47 10.12
CA ARG A 305 -16.75 9.56 10.93
C ARG A 305 -16.06 10.89 10.70
N ASN A 306 -14.75 10.88 10.48
CA ASN A 306 -13.93 12.09 10.60
C ASN A 306 -13.46 12.64 9.25
N ARG A 307 -13.87 12.07 8.12
CA ARG A 307 -13.43 12.55 6.81
C ARG A 307 -14.57 12.81 5.83
N PRO A 308 -14.47 13.89 5.04
CA PRO A 308 -15.29 14.01 3.85
C PRO A 308 -14.92 12.89 2.87
N PRO A 309 -15.89 12.30 2.18
CA PRO A 309 -15.64 11.24 1.20
C PRO A 309 -14.85 11.82 0.02
N THR A 310 -13.57 11.49 -0.06
CA THR A 310 -12.75 11.68 -1.26
C THR A 310 -12.80 10.41 -2.12
N PRO A 311 -12.52 10.47 -3.43
CA PRO A 311 -12.49 9.28 -4.29
C PRO A 311 -11.62 8.15 -3.73
N ASP A 312 -10.39 8.45 -3.32
CA ASP A 312 -9.47 7.47 -2.71
C ASP A 312 -10.02 6.84 -1.42
N TYR A 313 -10.81 7.61 -0.67
CA TYR A 313 -11.46 7.16 0.55
C TYR A 313 -12.62 6.19 0.24
N VAL A 314 -13.42 6.51 -0.77
CA VAL A 314 -14.52 5.64 -1.23
C VAL A 314 -13.98 4.31 -1.74
N ASP A 315 -12.95 4.32 -2.58
CA ASP A 315 -12.32 3.09 -3.10
C ASP A 315 -11.80 2.21 -1.96
N ALA A 316 -11.16 2.83 -0.95
CA ALA A 316 -10.68 2.11 0.20
C ALA A 316 -11.80 1.50 1.06
N VAL A 317 -12.91 2.21 1.23
CA VAL A 317 -14.10 1.74 1.94
C VAL A 317 -14.74 0.56 1.20
N ASP A 318 -14.86 0.68 -0.12
CA ASP A 318 -15.41 -0.33 -1.02
C ASP A 318 -14.55 -1.60 -1.10
N LEU A 319 -13.28 -1.51 -0.70
CA LEU A 319 -12.42 -2.68 -0.59
C LEU A 319 -12.50 -3.32 0.80
N VAL A 320 -12.31 -2.54 1.88
CA VAL A 320 -12.20 -3.06 3.25
C VAL A 320 -13.53 -3.60 3.77
N GLY A 321 -14.63 -2.86 3.58
CA GLY A 321 -15.95 -3.23 4.08
C GLY A 321 -16.41 -4.59 3.57
N PRO A 322 -16.42 -4.82 2.24
CA PRO A 322 -16.76 -6.12 1.66
C PRO A 322 -15.81 -7.24 2.09
N ALA A 323 -14.51 -6.99 2.24
CA ALA A 323 -13.58 -8.01 2.70
C ALA A 323 -13.88 -8.49 4.13
N ILE A 324 -14.13 -7.58 5.07
CA ILE A 324 -14.53 -7.92 6.44
C ILE A 324 -15.87 -8.67 6.43
N ARG A 325 -16.87 -8.15 5.71
CA ARG A 325 -18.19 -8.77 5.59
C ARG A 325 -18.10 -10.19 5.06
N ASN A 326 -17.36 -10.40 3.97
CA ASN A 326 -17.21 -11.72 3.36
C ASN A 326 -16.44 -12.68 4.28
N ALA A 327 -15.55 -12.16 5.14
CA ALA A 327 -14.82 -12.98 6.11
C ALA A 327 -15.68 -13.44 7.30
N PHE A 328 -16.88 -12.87 7.53
CA PHE A 328 -17.79 -13.35 8.58
C PHE A 328 -18.37 -14.75 8.32
N VAL A 329 -18.14 -15.33 7.14
CA VAL A 329 -18.38 -16.77 6.93
C VAL A 329 -17.51 -17.64 7.85
N TYR A 330 -16.38 -17.12 8.31
CA TYR A 330 -15.50 -17.79 9.26
C TYR A 330 -15.89 -17.41 10.70
N TRP A 331 -16.36 -18.39 11.47
CA TRP A 331 -16.83 -18.19 12.84
C TRP A 331 -15.81 -17.47 13.73
N ARG A 332 -14.51 -17.71 13.52
CA ARG A 332 -13.42 -17.07 14.30
C ARG A 332 -13.37 -15.57 14.08
N VAL A 333 -13.55 -15.14 12.83
CA VAL A 333 -13.56 -13.72 12.45
C VAL A 333 -14.81 -13.05 13.03
N PHE A 334 -15.97 -13.70 12.93
CA PHE A 334 -17.21 -13.21 13.54
C PHE A 334 -17.10 -13.09 15.06
N HIS A 335 -16.58 -14.12 15.73
CA HIS A 335 -16.39 -14.13 17.19
C HIS A 335 -15.38 -13.07 17.65
N ALA A 336 -14.27 -12.86 16.92
CA ALA A 336 -13.34 -11.77 17.19
C ALA A 336 -14.03 -10.40 17.10
N PHE A 337 -14.87 -10.21 16.08
CA PHE A 337 -15.65 -8.99 15.91
C PHE A 337 -16.66 -8.77 17.03
N GLU A 338 -17.46 -9.78 17.36
CA GLU A 338 -18.45 -9.70 18.45
C GLU A 338 -17.78 -9.41 19.79
N ARG A 339 -16.67 -10.10 20.11
CA ARG A 339 -15.93 -9.90 21.35
C ARG A 339 -15.40 -8.47 21.49
N ARG A 340 -14.92 -7.86 20.41
CA ARG A 340 -14.34 -6.50 20.45
C ARG A 340 -15.40 -5.40 20.34
N HIS A 341 -16.42 -5.60 19.51
CA HIS A 341 -17.36 -4.53 19.12
C HIS A 341 -18.81 -4.78 19.54
N GLY A 342 -19.13 -5.90 20.18
CA GLY A 342 -20.50 -6.27 20.57
C GLY A 342 -21.19 -5.18 21.41
N ALA A 343 -20.47 -4.58 22.35
CA ALA A 343 -20.97 -3.46 23.16
C ALA A 343 -21.24 -2.18 22.35
N ALA A 344 -20.56 -1.99 21.22
CA ALA A 344 -20.67 -0.80 20.35
C ALA A 344 -21.65 -0.98 19.19
N MET A 345 -22.31 -2.15 19.05
CA MET A 345 -23.18 -2.45 17.91
C MET A 345 -24.35 -1.47 17.75
N GLY A 346 -24.89 -0.94 18.85
CA GLY A 346 -25.94 0.08 18.81
C GLY A 346 -25.48 1.37 18.13
N ASP A 347 -24.28 1.85 18.45
CA ASP A 347 -23.71 3.06 17.86
C ASP A 347 -23.28 2.85 16.42
N LEU A 348 -22.78 1.66 16.09
CA LEU A 348 -22.44 1.29 14.72
C LEU A 348 -23.67 1.25 13.81
N ARG A 349 -24.81 0.76 14.33
CA ARG A 349 -26.08 0.78 13.61
C ARG A 349 -26.55 2.21 13.30
N ARG A 350 -26.51 3.09 14.31
CA ARG A 350 -26.85 4.52 14.12
C ARG A 350 -25.96 5.19 13.09
N LEU A 351 -24.65 4.90 13.12
CA LEU A 351 -23.71 5.42 12.13
C LEU A 351 -24.03 4.92 10.71
N ALA A 352 -24.36 3.64 10.56
CA ALA A 352 -24.74 3.07 9.27
C ALA A 352 -26.01 3.74 8.73
N ASP A 353 -27.03 3.94 9.57
CA ASP A 353 -28.26 4.63 9.20
C ASP A 353 -27.99 6.07 8.72
N GLN A 354 -27.11 6.81 9.41
CA GLN A 354 -26.70 8.17 9.01
C GLN A 354 -25.99 8.20 7.65
N LEU A 355 -25.01 7.33 7.44
CA LEU A 355 -24.22 7.28 6.21
C LEU A 355 -25.08 6.87 5.00
N LEU A 356 -25.97 5.89 5.17
CA LEU A 356 -26.89 5.44 4.12
C LEU A 356 -27.92 6.51 3.78
N SER A 357 -28.42 7.23 4.79
CA SER A 357 -29.33 8.36 4.58
C SER A 357 -28.68 9.46 3.76
N TRP A 358 -27.43 9.82 4.10
CA TRP A 358 -26.67 10.84 3.37
C TRP A 358 -26.36 10.42 1.92
N ALA A 359 -25.92 9.17 1.72
CA ALA A 359 -25.65 8.63 0.39
C ALA A 359 -26.93 8.62 -0.49
N HIS A 360 -28.05 8.17 0.08
CA HIS A 360 -29.34 8.16 -0.60
C HIS A 360 -29.80 9.57 -0.98
N PHE A 361 -29.70 10.54 -0.07
CA PHE A 361 -30.00 11.93 -0.35
C PHE A 361 -29.14 12.49 -1.51
N THR A 362 -27.85 12.15 -1.53
CA THR A 362 -26.91 12.64 -2.54
C THR A 362 -27.23 12.10 -3.93
N VAL A 363 -27.52 10.80 -4.05
CA VAL A 363 -27.89 10.15 -5.31
C VAL A 363 -29.26 10.60 -5.79
N ASN A 364 -30.24 10.68 -4.89
CA ASN A 364 -31.63 11.00 -5.23
C ASN A 364 -31.95 12.49 -5.13
N LYS A 365 -30.92 13.35 -4.99
CA LYS A 365 -31.08 14.79 -4.76
C LYS A 365 -32.09 15.41 -5.72
N ALA A 366 -31.92 15.20 -7.03
CA ALA A 366 -32.80 15.77 -8.04
C ALA A 366 -34.27 15.31 -7.89
N LEU A 367 -34.49 14.04 -7.58
CA LEU A 367 -35.82 13.47 -7.35
C LEU A 367 -36.45 14.01 -6.05
N ILE A 368 -35.68 14.07 -4.97
CA ILE A 368 -36.12 14.62 -3.68
C ILE A 368 -36.50 16.10 -3.85
N PHE A 369 -35.67 16.89 -4.55
CA PHE A 369 -35.99 18.28 -4.85
C PHE A 369 -37.17 18.42 -5.81
N ALA A 370 -37.33 17.52 -6.79
CA ALA A 370 -38.52 17.50 -7.63
C ALA A 370 -39.80 17.24 -6.81
N ASN A 371 -39.75 16.30 -5.85
CA ASN A 371 -40.86 16.02 -4.95
C ASN A 371 -41.18 17.22 -4.03
N ILE A 372 -40.15 17.91 -3.51
CA ILE A 372 -40.33 19.14 -2.73
C ILE A 372 -40.98 20.24 -3.59
N ASN A 373 -40.48 20.45 -4.80
CA ASN A 373 -40.98 21.49 -5.71
C ASN A 373 -42.41 21.21 -6.22
N ALA A 374 -42.84 19.95 -6.21
CA ALA A 374 -44.21 19.56 -6.53
C ALA A 374 -45.19 19.83 -5.37
N LEU A 375 -44.68 20.05 -4.15
CA LEU A 375 -45.45 20.38 -2.96
C LEU A 375 -45.56 21.91 -2.79
N ASP A 376 -46.47 22.35 -1.92
CA ASP A 376 -46.73 23.76 -1.66
C ASP A 376 -45.45 24.50 -1.21
N PRO A 377 -44.88 25.41 -2.03
CA PRO A 377 -43.62 26.09 -1.73
C PRO A 377 -43.73 27.05 -0.54
N GLN A 378 -44.94 27.29 -0.06
CA GLN A 378 -45.22 28.14 1.10
C GLN A 378 -45.27 27.32 2.39
N ARG A 379 -44.89 26.05 2.38
CA ARG A 379 -44.88 25.20 3.59
C ARG A 379 -43.47 24.77 3.94
N GLN A 380 -43.24 24.56 5.23
CA GLN A 380 -42.06 23.84 5.64
C GLN A 380 -42.22 22.37 5.24
N HIS A 381 -41.18 21.84 4.59
CA HIS A 381 -41.10 20.44 4.18
C HIS A 381 -40.17 19.70 5.14
N ASN A 382 -40.61 18.57 5.65
CA ASN A 382 -39.76 17.64 6.37
C ASN A 382 -39.44 16.46 5.43
N ILE A 383 -38.16 16.17 5.26
CA ILE A 383 -37.70 15.04 4.47
C ILE A 383 -37.28 13.96 5.46
N ARG A 384 -38.05 12.87 5.52
CA ARG A 384 -37.68 11.69 6.30
C ARG A 384 -37.07 10.67 5.36
N ILE A 385 -35.84 10.23 5.66
CA ILE A 385 -35.21 9.12 4.95
C ILE A 385 -35.26 7.91 5.87
N TYR A 386 -35.99 6.89 5.45
CA TYR A 386 -36.12 5.62 6.17
C TYR A 386 -35.07 4.65 5.64
N VAL A 387 -34.21 4.16 6.51
CA VAL A 387 -33.23 3.12 6.21
C VAL A 387 -33.65 1.84 6.93
N ASP A 388 -34.07 0.82 6.19
CA ASP A 388 -34.22 -0.52 6.73
C ASP A 388 -32.98 -1.36 6.38
N LEU A 389 -32.18 -1.70 7.39
CA LEU A 389 -31.02 -2.57 7.22
C LEU A 389 -31.39 -4.06 7.13
N ARG A 390 -32.59 -4.45 7.56
CA ARG A 390 -33.06 -5.85 7.54
C ARG A 390 -33.60 -6.24 6.18
N SER A 391 -34.33 -5.33 5.55
CA SER A 391 -34.75 -5.40 4.15
C SER A 391 -34.03 -4.26 3.44
N PRO A 392 -32.96 -4.49 2.65
CA PRO A 392 -32.04 -3.44 2.17
C PRO A 392 -32.74 -2.42 1.27
N ARG A 393 -33.50 -1.55 1.91
CA ARG A 393 -34.44 -0.59 1.33
C ARG A 393 -34.16 0.74 1.98
N ILE A 394 -34.04 1.75 1.13
CA ILE A 394 -33.92 3.14 1.55
C ILE A 394 -34.99 3.90 0.79
N GLU A 395 -35.89 4.52 1.54
CA GLU A 395 -37.04 5.26 1.01
C GLU A 395 -37.03 6.67 1.60
N HIS A 396 -37.56 7.65 0.86
CA HIS A 396 -37.76 9.00 1.38
C HIS A 396 -39.23 9.40 1.29
N GLU A 397 -39.68 10.10 2.32
CA GLU A 397 -41.00 10.69 2.41
C GLU A 397 -40.86 12.20 2.62
N VAL A 398 -41.64 12.98 1.88
CA VAL A 398 -41.68 14.44 2.01
C VAL A 398 -43.05 14.82 2.55
N GLU A 399 -43.11 15.27 3.80
CA GLU A 399 -44.33 15.71 4.45
C GLU A 399 -44.36 17.25 4.52
N THR A 400 -45.56 17.84 4.42
CA THR A 400 -45.77 19.28 4.67
C THR A 400 -46.41 19.46 6.04
N PHE A 401 -45.87 20.33 6.90
CA PHE A 401 -46.33 20.45 8.28
C PHE A 401 -47.04 21.76 8.59
N THR A 402 -46.46 22.90 8.19
CA THR A 402 -46.96 24.23 8.57
C THR A 402 -46.82 25.21 7.42
N VAL A 403 -47.80 26.11 7.29
CA VAL A 403 -47.72 27.26 6.39
C VAL A 403 -46.61 28.17 6.89
N ARG A 404 -45.55 28.32 6.09
CA ARG A 404 -44.49 29.30 6.28
C ARG A 404 -45.16 30.67 6.18
N GLU A 405 -45.23 31.42 7.27
CA GLU A 405 -45.71 32.79 7.18
C GLU A 405 -44.82 33.54 6.18
N PRO A 406 -45.40 34.18 5.13
CA PRO A 406 -44.58 34.81 4.12
C PRO A 406 -43.83 35.98 4.75
N THR A 407 -42.51 35.87 4.83
CA THR A 407 -41.68 36.88 5.49
C THR A 407 -41.67 38.19 4.71
N GLN A 408 -41.85 38.13 3.39
CA GLN A 408 -41.89 39.30 2.52
C GLN A 408 -43.33 39.81 2.26
N PRO A 409 -43.60 41.12 2.42
CA PRO A 409 -44.92 41.72 2.21
C PRO A 409 -45.53 41.44 0.83
N VAL A 410 -44.70 41.35 -0.22
CA VAL A 410 -45.13 41.06 -1.59
C VAL A 410 -45.67 39.63 -1.73
N GLN A 411 -45.06 38.66 -1.06
CA GLN A 411 -45.57 37.28 -1.02
C GLN A 411 -46.89 37.21 -0.26
N ARG A 412 -47.04 37.95 0.86
CA ARG A 412 -48.34 38.06 1.57
C ARG A 412 -49.43 38.63 0.67
N ALA A 413 -49.14 39.67 -0.10
CA ALA A 413 -50.12 40.29 -1.00
C ALA A 413 -50.56 39.33 -2.12
N PHE A 414 -49.62 38.56 -2.69
CA PHE A 414 -49.92 37.58 -3.74
C PHE A 414 -50.75 36.40 -3.22
N ILE A 415 -50.49 35.97 -1.99
CA ILE A 415 -51.21 34.90 -1.29
C ILE A 415 -52.60 35.36 -0.90
N SER A 416 -52.76 36.56 -0.33
CA SER A 416 -54.07 37.13 -0.02
C SER A 416 -54.94 37.29 -1.27
N ALA A 417 -54.35 37.64 -2.42
CA ALA A 417 -55.06 37.74 -3.69
C ALA A 417 -55.54 36.39 -4.23
N THR A 418 -54.72 35.34 -4.12
CA THR A 418 -55.09 33.97 -4.56
C THR A 418 -56.07 33.28 -3.60
N TRP A 419 -56.11 33.69 -2.33
CA TRP A 419 -57.05 33.16 -1.33
C TRP A 419 -58.44 33.81 -1.41
N TYR A 420 -58.54 35.07 -1.81
CA TYR A 420 -59.83 35.75 -2.03
C TYR A 420 -60.62 35.13 -3.19
N GLU A 421 -59.95 34.48 -4.15
CA GLU A 421 -60.60 33.79 -5.27
C GLU A 421 -61.16 32.40 -4.90
N ARG A 422 -60.87 31.85 -3.71
CA ARG A 422 -61.16 30.44 -3.38
C ARG A 422 -61.91 30.16 -2.08
N ASP A 423 -62.40 31.18 -1.36
CA ASP A 423 -63.40 31.03 -0.28
C ASP A 423 -63.00 30.05 0.86
N VAL A 424 -61.77 30.13 1.36
CA VAL A 424 -61.30 29.30 2.50
C VAL A 424 -60.93 30.16 3.71
N THR A 425 -61.62 29.95 4.83
CA THR A 425 -61.33 30.60 6.12
C THR A 425 -60.29 29.84 6.94
N ARG A 426 -59.45 30.59 7.66
CA ARG A 426 -58.24 30.17 8.39
C ARG A 426 -58.60 29.81 9.84
N ASP A 427 -58.24 28.61 10.29
CA ASP A 427 -58.19 28.24 11.72
C ASP A 427 -56.84 27.55 12.06
N GLU A 428 -56.39 27.82 13.28
CA GLU A 428 -55.04 27.75 13.84
C GLU A 428 -54.48 26.32 14.10
N VAL A 429 -53.15 26.17 14.28
CA VAL A 429 -52.48 25.40 15.36
C VAL A 429 -50.93 25.44 15.25
N VAL A 430 -50.33 25.35 16.45
CA VAL A 430 -48.97 25.58 16.98
C VAL A 430 -47.84 24.67 16.45
N VAL A 431 -46.63 25.24 16.38
CA VAL A 431 -45.35 24.71 15.87
C VAL A 431 -44.50 24.05 16.96
N TRP A 432 -43.79 22.96 16.62
CA TRP A 432 -42.47 22.63 17.18
C TRP A 432 -41.46 22.46 16.04
N LEU A 433 -40.37 23.24 16.09
CA LEU A 433 -39.26 23.29 15.12
C LEU A 433 -38.09 22.44 15.63
N PHE A 434 -37.47 21.67 14.73
CA PHE A 434 -36.04 21.37 14.85
C PHE A 434 -35.31 22.44 14.04
N ASP A 435 -34.64 23.36 14.74
CA ASP A 435 -33.69 24.29 14.13
C ASP A 435 -32.49 23.49 13.60
N LEU A 436 -32.30 23.54 12.29
CA LEU A 436 -31.01 23.36 11.65
C LEU A 436 -30.66 24.70 11.02
N ASP A 437 -29.92 25.51 11.76
CA ASP A 437 -29.07 26.55 11.17
C ASP A 437 -27.61 26.02 11.19
N PRO A 438 -26.76 26.50 10.25
CA PRO A 438 -25.50 25.86 9.85
C PRO A 438 -24.37 25.85 10.90
#